data_AF-A0A2D8ZND9-F1
#
_entry.id   AF-A0A2D8ZND9-F1
#
_cell.length_a   1.000
_cell.length_b   1.000
_cell.length_c   1.000
_cell.angle_alpha   90.00
_cell.angle_beta   90.00
_cell.angle_gamma   90.00
#
_symmetry.space_group_name_H-M   'P 1'
#
loop_
_entity.id
_entity.type
_entity.pdbx_description
1 polymer ?
#
loop_
_entity_poly.entity_id
_entity_poly.type
_entity_poly.pdbx_seq_one_letter_code
_entity_poly.pdbx_strand_id
1 'polypeptide(L)'
;MRLIALVLSITLLTGCAWFEKPPEDTILVEVEPIPSPPPTQLPPGPPIAGVGETCGGIAAIQCRDGLFCKMDDGACRNIADAAGVCTEARPMCTREYRPVCGCDGKTYGNKCEAHAAMTSIASEGPCMLETSEE
;
A
#
# COMPACT_ATOMS: atom_id res chain seq x y z
N MET A 1 -47.56 -40.46 -8.07
CA MET A 1 -46.44 -39.48 -8.03
C MET A 1 -45.34 -39.91 -7.07
N ARG A 2 -44.72 -41.08 -7.27
CA ARG A 2 -43.55 -41.55 -6.50
C ARG A 2 -42.47 -42.21 -7.39
N LEU A 3 -42.63 -42.18 -8.72
CA LEU A 3 -41.70 -42.81 -9.67
C LEU A 3 -40.73 -41.82 -10.36
N ILE A 4 -40.89 -40.51 -10.17
CA ILE A 4 -40.06 -39.49 -10.85
C ILE A 4 -38.81 -39.13 -10.01
N ALA A 5 -38.82 -39.36 -8.69
CA ALA A 5 -37.74 -38.96 -7.79
C ALA A 5 -36.52 -39.92 -7.78
N LEU A 6 -36.66 -41.15 -8.30
CA LEU A 6 -35.57 -42.14 -8.31
C LEU A 6 -34.69 -42.08 -9.57
N VAL A 7 -35.12 -41.37 -10.63
CA VAL A 7 -34.38 -41.32 -11.89
C VAL A 7 -33.36 -40.17 -11.92
N LEU A 8 -33.60 -39.10 -11.15
CA LEU A 8 -32.71 -37.93 -11.04
C LEU A 8 -31.50 -38.13 -10.13
N SER A 9 -31.46 -39.21 -9.34
CA SER A 9 -30.36 -39.53 -8.42
C SER A 9 -29.31 -40.47 -9.03
N ILE A 10 -29.64 -41.18 -10.12
CA ILE A 10 -28.74 -42.19 -10.73
C ILE A 10 -27.77 -41.55 -11.74
N THR A 11 -28.08 -40.37 -12.29
CA THR A 11 -27.19 -39.65 -13.22
C THR A 11 -26.01 -38.93 -12.55
N LEU A 12 -25.99 -38.85 -11.21
CA LEU A 12 -24.89 -38.23 -10.44
C LEU A 12 -23.77 -39.21 -10.08
N LEU A 13 -23.93 -40.52 -10.32
CA LEU A 13 -22.92 -41.55 -9.95
C LEU A 13 -22.11 -42.10 -11.13
N THR A 14 -22.40 -41.72 -12.38
CA THR A 14 -21.65 -42.16 -13.58
C THR A 14 -20.81 -41.06 -14.24
N GLY A 15 -20.75 -39.87 -13.65
CA GLY A 15 -20.06 -38.71 -14.23
C GLY A 15 -18.53 -38.72 -14.21
N CYS A 16 -17.87 -39.78 -13.71
CA CYS A 16 -16.41 -39.79 -13.53
C CYS A 16 -15.65 -40.73 -14.48
N ALA A 17 -16.30 -41.36 -15.46
CA ALA A 17 -15.70 -42.48 -16.22
C ALA A 17 -15.30 -42.17 -17.68
N TRP A 18 -15.13 -40.91 -18.07
CA TRP A 18 -14.45 -40.55 -19.33
C TRP A 18 -13.14 -39.81 -19.06
N PHE A 19 -12.22 -40.58 -18.49
CA PHE A 19 -10.80 -40.26 -18.43
C PHE A 19 -10.21 -40.59 -19.80
N GLU A 20 -10.31 -39.66 -20.75
CA GLU A 20 -9.55 -39.74 -21.99
C GLU A 20 -8.08 -39.57 -21.61
N LYS A 21 -7.36 -40.70 -21.61
CA LYS A 21 -5.92 -40.76 -21.35
C LYS A 21 -5.24 -39.77 -22.31
N PRO A 22 -4.55 -38.71 -21.82
CA PRO A 22 -3.79 -37.84 -22.70
C PRO A 22 -2.70 -38.67 -23.38
N PRO A 23 -2.47 -38.49 -24.70
CA PRO A 23 -1.43 -39.22 -25.41
C PRO A 23 -0.05 -38.92 -24.80
N GLU A 24 0.71 -39.98 -24.56
CA GLU A 24 2.13 -39.94 -24.20
C GLU A 24 2.94 -39.45 -25.40
N ASP A 25 2.90 -38.14 -25.64
CA ASP A 25 3.87 -37.43 -26.50
C ASP A 25 4.35 -36.19 -25.74
N THR A 26 5.04 -36.41 -24.62
CA THR A 26 5.88 -35.38 -24.03
C THR A 26 7.08 -35.16 -24.95
N ILE A 27 6.89 -34.31 -25.95
CA ILE A 27 8.00 -33.65 -26.63
C ILE A 27 8.67 -32.80 -25.55
N LEU A 28 9.87 -33.22 -25.15
CA LEU A 28 10.78 -32.38 -24.38
C LEU A 28 11.22 -31.25 -25.32
N VAL A 29 10.39 -30.21 -25.41
CA VAL A 29 10.83 -28.93 -25.93
C VAL A 29 11.78 -28.41 -24.87
N GLU A 30 13.06 -28.43 -25.18
CA GLU A 30 14.08 -27.73 -24.42
C GLU A 30 13.66 -26.27 -24.45
N VAL A 31 13.02 -25.81 -23.37
CA VAL A 31 12.62 -24.40 -23.24
C VAL A 31 13.93 -23.66 -23.07
N GLU A 32 14.46 -23.16 -24.19
CA GLU A 32 15.57 -22.22 -24.15
C GLU A 32 15.20 -21.15 -23.12
N PRO A 33 16.09 -20.84 -22.15
CA PRO A 33 15.78 -19.86 -21.14
C PRO A 33 15.40 -18.57 -21.85
N ILE A 34 14.16 -18.12 -21.62
CA ILE A 34 13.65 -16.86 -22.15
C ILE A 34 14.71 -15.81 -21.79
N PRO A 35 15.35 -15.16 -22.79
CA PRO A 35 16.38 -14.19 -22.50
C PRO A 35 15.77 -13.14 -21.58
N SER A 36 16.44 -12.88 -20.46
CA SER A 36 16.02 -11.83 -19.54
C SER A 36 15.80 -10.57 -20.37
N PRO A 37 14.67 -9.85 -20.18
CA PRO A 37 14.51 -8.58 -20.87
C PRO A 37 15.76 -7.73 -20.63
N PRO A 38 16.22 -6.93 -21.61
CA PRO A 38 17.29 -5.98 -21.36
C PRO A 38 16.92 -5.17 -20.11
N PRO A 39 17.88 -4.73 -19.29
CA PRO A 39 17.58 -3.92 -18.13
C PRO A 39 16.80 -2.71 -18.61
N THR A 40 15.48 -2.76 -18.47
CA THR A 40 14.61 -1.64 -18.75
C THR A 40 15.13 -0.60 -17.79
N GLN A 41 15.67 0.50 -18.32
CA GLN A 41 16.10 1.62 -17.49
C GLN A 41 14.90 1.94 -16.62
N LEU A 42 14.99 1.57 -15.33
CA LEU A 42 13.96 1.92 -14.37
C LEU A 42 13.79 3.43 -14.53
N PRO A 43 12.55 3.94 -14.68
CA PRO A 43 12.36 5.37 -14.78
C PRO A 43 13.17 6.04 -13.65
N PRO A 44 13.85 7.16 -13.93
CA PRO A 44 14.62 7.84 -12.91
C PRO A 44 13.71 8.02 -11.70
N GLY A 45 14.22 7.66 -10.51
CA GLY A 45 13.47 7.78 -9.27
C GLY A 45 12.94 9.20 -9.08
N PRO A 46 11.98 9.38 -8.16
CA PRO A 46 11.46 10.71 -7.89
C PRO A 46 12.60 11.69 -7.56
N PRO A 47 12.48 12.97 -7.96
CA PRO A 47 13.46 14.01 -7.62
C PRO A 47 13.68 14.08 -6.11
N ILE A 48 14.92 14.36 -5.68
CA ILE A 48 15.32 14.39 -4.27
C ILE A 48 15.57 15.84 -3.83
N ALA A 49 14.86 16.28 -2.80
CA ALA A 49 14.95 17.60 -2.17
C ALA A 49 15.75 17.57 -0.85
N GLY A 50 16.51 18.64 -0.60
CA GLY A 50 17.23 18.94 0.64
C GLY A 50 16.43 19.81 1.61
N VAL A 51 17.06 20.18 2.73
CA VAL A 51 16.43 20.98 3.78
C VAL A 51 15.91 22.32 3.23
N GLY A 52 14.65 22.65 3.52
CA GLY A 52 14.02 23.89 3.08
C GLY A 52 13.48 23.86 1.66
N GLU A 53 13.74 22.80 0.89
CA GLU A 53 13.20 22.62 -0.45
C GLU A 53 11.82 21.95 -0.41
N THR A 54 11.04 22.12 -1.48
CA THR A 54 9.70 21.57 -1.58
C THR A 54 9.70 20.07 -1.80
N CYS A 55 8.75 19.37 -1.18
CA CYS A 55 8.55 17.93 -1.30
C CYS A 55 7.08 17.59 -1.55
N GLY A 56 6.80 16.34 -1.93
CA GLY A 56 5.46 15.87 -2.25
C GLY A 56 4.97 16.47 -3.58
N GLY A 57 3.71 16.88 -3.60
CA GLY A 57 3.07 17.44 -4.78
C GLY A 57 2.90 16.45 -5.93
N ILE A 58 2.49 16.96 -7.10
CA ILE A 58 2.31 16.16 -8.32
C ILE A 58 3.62 15.53 -8.82
N ALA A 59 4.76 16.14 -8.48
CA ALA A 59 6.09 15.64 -8.84
C ALA A 59 6.60 14.54 -7.89
N ALA A 60 5.86 14.23 -6.82
CA ALA A 60 6.23 13.25 -5.81
C ALA A 60 7.67 13.41 -5.29
N ILE A 61 8.14 14.67 -5.15
CA ILE A 61 9.51 14.99 -4.75
C ILE A 61 9.77 14.40 -3.37
N GLN A 62 10.80 13.56 -3.25
CA GLN A 62 11.17 12.93 -1.98
C GLN A 62 12.20 13.78 -1.26
N CYS A 63 12.16 13.78 0.07
CA CYS A 63 13.24 14.37 0.83
C CYS A 63 14.43 13.41 0.88
N ARG A 64 15.64 13.97 1.00
CA ARG A 64 16.87 13.22 1.27
C ARG A 64 16.75 12.47 2.61
N ASP A 65 17.53 11.40 2.75
CA ASP A 65 17.61 10.61 3.98
C ASP A 65 17.78 11.47 5.24
N GLY A 66 17.01 11.15 6.28
CA GLY A 66 17.01 11.87 7.56
C GLY A 66 16.09 13.10 7.60
N LEU A 67 15.50 13.48 6.47
CA LEU A 67 14.50 14.54 6.38
C LEU A 67 13.11 13.95 6.18
N PHE A 68 12.10 14.66 6.65
CA PHE A 68 10.71 14.32 6.37
C PHE A 68 9.99 15.46 5.65
N CYS A 69 8.99 15.10 4.85
CA CYS A 69 8.18 16.07 4.15
C CYS A 69 7.14 16.65 5.10
N LYS A 70 7.41 17.85 5.63
CA LYS A 70 6.47 18.56 6.50
C LYS A 70 5.46 19.33 5.64
N MET A 71 4.25 18.81 5.56
CA MET A 71 3.12 19.45 4.91
C MET A 71 2.36 20.31 5.93
N ASP A 72 1.46 21.15 5.44
CA ASP A 72 0.50 21.83 6.30
C ASP A 72 -0.44 20.82 6.98
N ASP A 73 -0.88 21.14 8.20
CA ASP A 73 -1.75 20.25 8.97
C ASP A 73 -3.05 19.95 8.20
N GLY A 74 -3.36 18.66 8.07
CA GLY A 74 -4.51 18.16 7.32
C GLY A 74 -4.31 18.09 5.81
N ALA A 75 -3.21 18.60 5.26
CA ALA A 75 -2.98 18.59 3.82
C ALA A 75 -2.93 17.16 3.27
N CYS A 76 -2.24 16.23 3.93
CA CYS A 76 -2.13 14.84 3.47
C CYS A 76 -3.47 14.07 3.45
N ARG A 77 -4.51 14.58 4.14
CA ARG A 77 -5.85 13.99 4.11
C ARG A 77 -6.78 14.67 3.10
N ASN A 78 -6.61 15.97 2.89
CA ASN A 78 -7.59 16.79 2.16
C ASN A 78 -7.09 17.27 0.78
N ILE A 79 -5.80 17.11 0.47
CA ILE A 79 -5.17 17.60 -0.76
C ILE A 79 -4.42 16.42 -1.39
N ALA A 80 -4.85 15.99 -2.58
CA ALA A 80 -4.29 14.81 -3.25
C ALA A 80 -2.82 14.99 -3.65
N ASP A 81 -2.44 16.20 -4.03
CA ASP A 81 -1.09 16.63 -4.37
C ASP A 81 -0.51 17.54 -3.28
N ALA A 82 -0.76 17.19 -2.01
CA ALA A 82 -0.20 17.92 -0.88
C ALA A 82 1.32 18.05 -1.04
N ALA A 83 1.79 19.30 -1.05
CA ALA A 83 3.20 19.64 -1.01
C ALA A 83 3.59 20.11 0.38
N GLY A 84 4.88 20.02 0.68
CA GLY A 84 5.44 20.48 1.94
C GLY A 84 6.86 20.97 1.75
N VAL A 85 7.57 21.08 2.87
CA VAL A 85 8.98 21.44 2.91
C VAL A 85 9.77 20.35 3.63
N CYS A 86 10.89 19.94 3.06
CA CYS A 86 11.80 19.00 3.70
C CYS A 86 12.43 19.63 4.93
N THR A 87 12.31 18.97 6.08
CA THR A 87 12.86 19.45 7.34
C THR A 87 13.37 18.29 8.19
N GLU A 88 14.25 18.61 9.13
CA GLU A 88 14.78 17.64 10.08
C GLU A 88 13.72 17.25 11.10
N ALA A 89 13.68 15.97 11.46
CA ALA A 89 12.91 15.51 12.61
C ALA A 89 13.55 16.05 13.90
N ARG A 90 12.77 16.68 14.78
CA ARG A 90 13.25 17.13 16.09
C ARG A 90 12.85 16.10 17.16
N PRO A 91 13.80 15.33 17.70
CA PRO A 91 13.47 14.22 18.60
C PRO A 91 13.16 14.66 20.04
N MET A 92 13.47 15.90 20.41
CA MET A 92 13.21 16.41 21.75
C MET A 92 11.82 17.04 21.83
N CYS A 93 10.88 16.31 22.42
CA CYS A 93 9.50 16.74 22.61
C CYS A 93 9.15 16.92 24.08
N THR A 94 8.25 17.87 24.36
CA THR A 94 7.59 17.95 25.66
C THR A 94 6.68 16.73 25.84
N ARG A 95 6.34 16.41 27.10
CA ARG A 95 5.38 15.35 27.43
C ARG A 95 3.94 15.87 27.56
N GLU A 96 3.64 16.99 26.91
CA GLU A 96 2.28 17.51 26.87
C GLU A 96 1.42 16.59 26.00
N TYR A 97 0.27 16.19 26.53
CA TYR A 97 -0.67 15.36 25.79
C TYR A 97 -1.70 16.23 25.06
N ARG A 98 -1.48 16.40 23.75
CA ARG A 98 -2.34 17.09 22.78
C ARG A 98 -2.41 16.25 21.50
N PRO A 99 -3.22 15.17 21.51
CA PRO A 99 -3.10 14.11 20.52
C PRO A 99 -3.42 14.59 19.11
N VAL A 100 -2.76 13.98 18.13
CA VAL A 100 -2.93 14.22 16.70
C VAL A 100 -2.90 12.89 15.93
N CYS A 101 -3.57 12.87 14.78
CA CYS A 101 -3.51 11.75 13.85
C CYS A 101 -2.45 12.06 12.79
N GLY A 102 -1.45 11.18 12.64
CA GLY A 102 -0.44 11.27 11.59
C GLY A 102 -0.98 10.86 10.22
N CYS A 103 -0.33 11.31 9.16
CA CYS A 103 -0.60 10.84 7.79
C CYS A 103 -0.35 9.33 7.61
N ASP A 104 0.40 8.71 8.52
CA ASP A 104 0.60 7.27 8.61
C ASP A 104 -0.53 6.53 9.34
N GLY A 105 -1.61 7.24 9.72
CA GLY A 105 -2.77 6.66 10.40
C GLY A 105 -2.55 6.33 11.87
N LYS A 106 -1.44 6.78 12.49
CA LYS A 106 -1.17 6.56 13.91
C LYS A 106 -1.48 7.79 14.75
N THR A 107 -1.98 7.54 15.95
CA THR A 107 -2.14 8.58 16.97
C THR A 107 -0.81 8.86 17.65
N TYR A 108 -0.43 10.13 17.71
CA TYR A 108 0.74 10.61 18.46
C TYR A 108 0.29 11.45 19.66
N GLY A 109 1.07 11.47 20.74
CA GLY A 109 0.73 12.22 21.95
C GLY A 109 0.71 13.74 21.74
N ASN A 110 1.51 14.23 20.79
CA ASN A 110 1.46 15.60 20.29
C ASN A 110 2.12 15.74 18.90
N LYS A 111 2.00 16.93 18.30
CA LYS A 111 2.61 17.26 16.99
C LYS A 111 4.12 17.06 16.95
N CYS A 112 4.82 17.32 18.05
CA CYS A 112 6.27 17.14 18.08
C CYS A 112 6.61 15.65 17.95
N GLU A 113 5.93 14.78 18.69
CA GLU A 113 6.14 13.33 18.61
C GLU A 113 5.83 12.78 17.20
N ALA A 114 4.78 13.29 16.55
CA ALA A 114 4.48 12.96 15.15
C ALA A 114 5.62 13.36 14.19
N HIS A 115 6.10 14.60 14.29
CA HIS A 115 7.24 15.07 13.47
C HIS A 115 8.55 14.34 13.80
N ALA A 116 8.77 13.95 15.06
CA ALA A 116 9.91 13.14 15.48
C ALA A 116 9.87 11.73 14.83
N ALA A 117 8.67 11.20 14.59
CA ALA A 117 8.43 10.00 13.81
C ALA A 117 8.37 10.25 12.29
N MET A 118 8.80 11.43 11.82
CA MET A 118 8.87 11.80 10.41
C MET A 118 7.52 11.78 9.68
N THR A 119 6.41 12.02 10.39
CA THR A 119 5.08 12.12 9.79
C THR A 119 4.48 13.51 9.92
N SER A 120 3.80 13.97 8.86
CA SER A 120 2.93 15.15 8.90
C SER A 120 1.61 14.83 9.61
N ILE A 121 0.82 15.87 9.91
CA ILE A 121 -0.46 15.76 10.62
C ILE A 121 -1.62 15.62 9.64
N ALA A 122 -2.43 14.58 9.81
CA ALA A 122 -3.66 14.35 9.05
C ALA A 122 -4.89 15.04 9.69
N SER A 123 -4.93 15.11 11.02
CA SER A 123 -5.95 15.85 11.76
C SER A 123 -5.54 16.12 13.21
N GLU A 124 -6.17 17.13 13.82
CA GLU A 124 -6.18 17.29 15.28
C GLU A 124 -6.95 16.14 15.94
N GLY A 125 -6.60 15.81 17.18
CA GLY A 125 -7.18 14.69 17.92
C GLY A 125 -6.59 13.33 17.52
N PRO A 126 -6.89 12.25 18.26
CA PRO A 126 -6.43 10.91 17.91
C PRO A 126 -7.02 10.45 16.57
N CYS A 127 -6.35 9.50 15.91
CA CYS A 127 -6.95 8.82 14.77
C CYS A 127 -8.23 8.09 15.19
N MET A 128 -9.26 8.20 14.36
CA MET A 128 -10.46 7.40 14.52
C MET A 128 -10.12 6.00 14.01
N LEU A 129 -10.20 5.00 14.88
CA LEU A 129 -10.29 3.62 14.41
C LEU A 129 -11.74 3.46 13.96
N GLU A 130 -11.93 3.17 12.68
CA GLU A 130 -13.23 2.74 12.18
C GLU A 130 -13.59 1.45 12.93
N THR A 131 -14.42 1.57 13.96
CA THR A 131 -15.17 0.41 14.43
C THR A 131 -16.17 0.15 13.32
N SER A 132 -15.92 -0.86 12.50
CA SER A 132 -16.93 -1.41 11.60
C SER A 132 -18.09 -1.91 12.46
N GLU A 133 -19.04 -1.01 12.76
CA GLU A 133 -20.33 -1.40 13.29
C GLU A 133 -21.10 -2.04 12.14
N GLU A 134 -21.35 -3.33 12.29
CA GLU A 134 -22.10 -4.22 11.39
C GLU A 134 -23.60 -3.90 11.36
#